data_AF-A0A075WK34-F1
#
_entry.id   AF-A0A075WK34-F1
#
_cell.length_a   1.000
_cell.length_b   1.000
_cell.length_c   1.000
_cell.angle_alpha   90.00
_cell.angle_beta   90.00
_cell.angle_gamma   90.00
#
_symmetry.space_group_name_H-M   'P 1'
#
loop_
_entity.id
_entity.type
_entity.pdbx_description
1 polymer ?
#
loop_
_entity_poly.entity_id
_entity_poly.type
_entity_poly.pdbx_seq_one_letter_code
_entity_poly.pdbx_strand_id
1 'polypeptide(L)'
;MIAKVVSHELPKHRHRWFGAVELDNGLTLYMSGIAAWLFEGDVVEVVIKNEPKEIYGRKILFFADYELYKFYGSERIKVWDVFSRNLELPRYSFGKEVYRYRIRAREAVYEKDFERIAELEQYHYASQKSKVALWKCYDCGNLIEANTKPVCECGSRNVHIVEIKGSTPASRFLIFELVERQPFEPEVVAYVRVDPPVPLMHRKLDGKIVENIRERVFPKEWFENVFSPEKELSELFRKLRSRFSLKVARHRLWEEASEEAMKKCNSAASRIARVVVHPDYRADGLGILAVRTAVEWIEERRVPEMRMRKHLVETIAQMARFNPFFEKAGFYYLWDTASGKPVLYKPLSEEAERYIRKFLEEDEVARGHGGKLCVSRYGSVKPLEKLKFRNVSKLFASTLDLEKVSDEVRTVLESFGVRQRVVERYVLRDVNLEIKPGEIVAVVGASGSGKTTFLRLIVGEALKLDDDVYKPSSGMVEVVVDSIAAMIPSELEPQITEKSILEQIFDITGDIHLAVEVLNRAGISDAVLYRARFNELSTGQKERFKLAACLAKKPSLMLVDEFAAHLDEMTAVRVARKISELAREAKITLIAVTHRKEVINALSPDRILYVGYGGVTESP
;
A
#
# COMPACT_ATOMS: atom_id res chain seq x y z
N MET A 1 35.48 25.13 -4.06
CA MET A 1 36.84 24.84 -3.57
C MET A 1 37.07 23.35 -3.70
N ILE A 2 38.12 22.91 -4.40
CA ILE A 2 38.45 21.49 -4.52
C ILE A 2 39.38 21.10 -3.37
N ALA A 3 39.11 19.95 -2.76
CA ALA A 3 39.86 19.40 -1.63
C ALA A 3 39.83 17.87 -1.67
N LYS A 4 40.68 17.23 -0.88
CA LYS A 4 40.64 15.78 -0.65
C LYS A 4 40.11 15.46 0.72
N VAL A 5 39.31 14.40 0.81
CA VAL A 5 38.93 13.81 2.10
C VAL A 5 40.17 13.19 2.75
N VAL A 6 40.44 13.60 3.99
CA VAL A 6 41.53 13.07 4.81
C VAL A 6 41.00 12.02 5.78
N SER A 7 39.86 12.30 6.39
CA SER A 7 39.22 11.37 7.32
C SER A 7 37.70 11.56 7.29
N HIS A 8 36.98 10.53 7.72
CA HIS A 8 35.57 10.63 8.03
C HIS A 8 35.31 10.03 9.41
N GLU A 9 34.44 10.67 10.18
CA GLU A 9 34.01 10.20 11.49
C GLU A 9 32.51 9.96 11.47
N LEU A 10 32.11 8.75 11.83
CA LEU A 10 30.72 8.38 12.12
C LEU A 10 30.68 7.89 13.56
N PRO A 11 30.01 8.59 14.48
CA PRO A 11 29.85 8.12 15.86
C PRO A 11 29.01 6.84 15.90
N LYS A 12 29.65 5.68 15.71
CA LYS A 12 29.03 4.35 15.55
C LYS A 12 28.10 3.97 16.70
N HIS A 13 28.37 4.49 17.90
CA HIS A 13 27.61 4.18 19.12
C HIS A 13 26.83 5.37 19.66
N ARG A 14 26.80 6.50 18.93
CA ARG A 14 26.02 7.67 19.30
C ARG A 14 24.93 7.98 18.28
N HIS A 15 25.29 8.72 17.24
CA HIS A 15 24.40 9.12 16.16
C HIS A 15 24.93 8.51 14.86
N ARG A 16 24.58 7.26 14.57
CA ARG A 16 25.04 6.56 13.35
C ARG A 16 24.73 7.33 12.06
N TRP A 17 23.74 8.22 12.13
CA TRP A 17 23.23 9.02 11.02
C TRP A 17 23.76 10.45 10.98
N PHE A 18 24.69 10.79 11.87
CA PHE A 18 25.48 12.01 11.85
C PHE A 18 26.92 11.65 11.53
N GLY A 19 27.58 12.46 10.71
CA GLY A 19 28.99 12.29 10.42
C GLY A 19 29.72 13.60 10.23
N ALA A 20 31.04 13.52 10.35
CA ALA A 20 31.95 14.60 10.03
C ALA A 20 32.96 14.13 8.98
N VAL A 21 33.36 15.02 8.09
CA VAL A 21 34.39 14.75 7.07
C VAL A 21 35.45 15.83 7.18
N GLU A 22 36.70 15.42 7.39
CA GLU A 22 37.85 16.32 7.43
C GLU A 22 38.51 16.39 6.05
N LEU A 23 38.86 17.60 5.63
CA LEU A 23 39.49 17.88 4.35
C LEU A 23 40.94 18.31 4.53
N ASP A 24 41.76 18.10 3.48
CA ASP A 24 43.20 18.41 3.46
C ASP A 24 43.53 19.91 3.59
N ASN A 25 42.53 20.76 3.39
CA ASN A 25 42.61 22.20 3.60
C ASN A 25 42.24 22.66 5.04
N GLY A 26 42.00 21.72 5.96
CA GLY A 26 41.67 21.98 7.37
C GLY A 26 40.20 22.29 7.65
N LEU A 27 39.31 22.20 6.66
CA LEU A 27 37.86 22.29 6.88
C LEU A 27 37.30 20.96 7.42
N THR A 28 36.38 21.06 8.37
CA THR A 28 35.56 19.95 8.85
C THR A 28 34.11 20.19 8.42
N LEU A 29 33.53 19.23 7.69
CA LEU A 29 32.16 19.28 7.20
C LEU A 29 31.26 18.43 8.09
N TYR A 30 30.26 19.03 8.72
CA TYR A 30 29.22 18.26 9.43
C TYR A 30 28.08 17.92 8.47
N MET A 31 27.67 16.66 8.46
CA MET A 31 26.63 16.11 7.58
C MET A 31 25.91 14.91 8.21
N SER A 32 24.99 14.33 7.44
CA SER A 32 24.32 13.08 7.81
C SER A 32 25.25 11.85 7.65
N GLY A 33 24.68 10.65 7.76
CA GLY A 33 25.35 9.37 7.47
C GLY A 33 25.91 9.24 6.05
N ILE A 34 25.69 10.23 5.17
CA ILE A 34 26.39 10.37 3.88
C ILE A 34 27.92 10.34 4.04
N ALA A 35 28.45 10.79 5.18
CA ALA A 35 29.87 10.71 5.50
C ALA A 35 30.43 9.27 5.36
N ALA A 36 29.60 8.23 5.51
CA ALA A 36 29.99 6.82 5.33
C ALA A 36 30.47 6.47 3.92
N TRP A 37 30.16 7.31 2.94
CA TRP A 37 30.48 7.12 1.53
C TRP A 37 31.59 8.06 1.04
N LEU A 38 32.20 8.82 1.95
CA LEU A 38 33.31 9.72 1.69
C LEU A 38 34.57 9.12 2.33
N PHE A 39 35.41 8.54 1.48
CA PHE A 39 36.61 7.82 1.90
C PHE A 39 37.85 8.69 1.71
N GLU A 40 38.90 8.38 2.48
CA GLU A 40 40.20 9.03 2.35
C GLU A 40 40.69 8.99 0.89
N GLY A 41 41.16 10.14 0.40
CA GLY A 41 41.60 10.33 -0.97
C GLY A 41 40.50 10.70 -1.97
N ASP A 42 39.20 10.61 -1.60
CA ASP A 42 38.12 11.10 -2.46
C ASP A 42 38.32 12.59 -2.75
N VAL A 43 38.26 12.95 -4.03
CA VAL A 43 38.30 14.35 -4.48
C VAL A 43 36.89 14.91 -4.41
N VAL A 44 36.74 16.03 -3.69
CA VAL A 44 35.47 16.70 -3.50
C VAL A 44 35.57 18.19 -3.83
N GLU A 45 34.45 18.78 -4.22
CA GLU A 45 34.30 20.22 -4.32
C GLU A 45 33.29 20.71 -3.28
N VAL A 46 33.76 21.61 -2.42
CA VAL A 46 32.94 22.31 -1.43
C VAL A 46 32.53 23.67 -2.01
N VAL A 47 31.24 23.93 -2.07
CA VAL A 47 30.69 25.27 -2.36
C VAL A 47 30.22 25.85 -1.02
N ILE A 48 30.94 26.85 -0.53
CA ILE A 48 30.65 27.47 0.78
C ILE A 48 29.50 28.47 0.61
N LYS A 49 28.47 28.34 1.45
CA LYS A 49 27.31 29.25 1.54
C LYS A 49 27.50 30.27 2.66
N ASN A 50 28.02 29.84 3.81
CA ASN A 50 28.29 30.69 4.98
C ASN A 50 29.72 30.52 5.47
N GLU A 51 30.27 31.51 6.15
CA GLU A 51 31.64 31.45 6.68
C GLU A 51 31.82 30.27 7.66
N PRO A 52 32.94 29.51 7.56
CA PRO A 52 33.25 28.46 8.52
C PRO A 52 33.38 29.01 9.95
N LYS A 53 32.81 28.30 10.93
CA LYS A 53 32.93 28.66 12.34
C LYS A 53 34.18 28.04 12.95
N GLU A 54 34.91 28.80 13.75
CA GLU A 54 36.09 28.31 14.44
C GLU A 54 35.72 27.76 15.82
N ILE A 55 35.91 26.47 16.04
CA ILE A 55 35.58 25.77 17.29
C ILE A 55 36.74 24.87 17.66
N TYR A 56 37.33 25.07 18.84
CA TYR A 56 38.51 24.33 19.34
C TYR A 56 39.66 24.26 18.30
N GLY A 57 39.90 25.35 17.57
CA GLY A 57 40.96 25.44 16.56
C GLY A 57 40.64 24.74 15.22
N ARG A 58 39.40 24.27 15.02
CA ARG A 58 38.93 23.67 13.76
C ARG A 58 37.98 24.61 13.04
N LYS A 59 38.10 24.69 11.70
CA LYS A 59 37.15 25.43 10.85
C LYS A 59 36.02 24.51 10.43
N ILE A 60 34.82 24.76 10.94
CA ILE A 60 33.66 23.87 10.81
C ILE A 60 32.59 24.50 9.93
N LEU A 61 32.09 23.74 8.97
CA LEU A 61 30.89 24.05 8.20
C LEU A 61 29.74 23.16 8.67
N PHE A 62 28.65 23.77 9.14
CA PHE A 62 27.45 23.06 9.56
C PHE A 62 26.55 22.74 8.36
N PHE A 63 25.47 22.02 8.61
CA PHE A 63 24.58 21.40 7.62
C PHE A 63 24.11 22.36 6.52
N ALA A 64 23.82 23.63 6.86
CA ALA A 64 23.32 24.63 5.93
C ALA A 64 24.41 25.49 5.29
N ASP A 65 25.66 25.35 5.73
CA ASP A 65 26.75 26.28 5.40
C ASP A 65 27.45 25.94 4.09
N TYR A 66 27.12 24.83 3.43
CA TYR A 66 27.81 24.39 2.22
C TYR A 66 26.97 23.47 1.32
N GLU A 67 27.49 23.26 0.11
CA GLU A 67 27.20 22.11 -0.75
C GLU A 67 28.48 21.33 -1.00
N LEU A 68 28.34 20.04 -1.28
CA LEU A 68 29.44 19.13 -1.54
C LEU A 68 29.16 18.37 -2.82
N TYR A 69 30.15 18.34 -3.69
CA TYR A 69 30.16 17.55 -4.91
C TYR A 69 31.29 16.54 -4.84
N LYS A 70 31.03 15.29 -5.23
CA LYS A 70 32.02 14.22 -5.36
C LYS A 70 32.33 14.01 -6.84
N PHE A 71 33.59 13.73 -7.16
CA PHE A 71 33.98 13.36 -8.51
C PHE A 71 34.08 11.84 -8.68
N TYR A 72 33.57 11.34 -9.79
CA TYR A 72 33.75 9.94 -10.20
C TYR A 72 34.16 9.93 -11.68
N GLY A 73 35.42 9.58 -11.94
CA GLY A 73 36.03 9.86 -13.25
C GLY A 73 36.01 11.36 -13.54
N SER A 74 35.47 11.75 -14.69
CA SER A 74 35.27 13.16 -15.07
C SER A 74 33.93 13.74 -14.62
N GLU A 75 33.05 12.94 -14.02
CA GLU A 75 31.69 13.36 -13.70
C GLU A 75 31.59 13.96 -12.29
N ARG A 76 30.86 15.06 -12.19
CA ARG A 76 30.61 15.80 -10.95
C ARG A 76 29.23 15.42 -10.40
N ILE A 77 29.16 14.94 -9.17
CA ILE A 77 27.93 14.42 -8.54
C ILE A 77 27.63 15.24 -7.28
N LYS A 78 26.43 15.82 -7.18
CA LYS A 78 26.03 16.55 -5.96
C LYS A 78 25.73 15.54 -4.84
N VAL A 79 26.48 15.58 -3.73
CA VAL A 79 26.28 14.70 -2.58
C VAL A 79 25.72 15.44 -1.35
N TRP A 80 25.94 16.75 -1.27
CA TRP A 80 25.35 17.65 -0.27
C TRP A 80 24.98 19.00 -0.91
N ASP A 81 23.96 19.74 -0.50
CA ASP A 81 22.87 19.35 0.40
C ASP A 81 22.13 18.09 -0.05
N VAL A 82 21.41 17.48 0.90
CA VAL A 82 20.66 16.25 0.62
C VAL A 82 19.57 16.48 -0.40
N PHE A 83 19.18 15.43 -1.12
CA PHE A 83 18.06 15.51 -2.05
C PHE A 83 16.78 15.95 -1.33
N SER A 84 16.06 16.89 -1.96
CA SER A 84 14.78 17.41 -1.49
C SER A 84 13.94 17.89 -2.67
N ARG A 85 12.66 17.50 -2.69
CA ARG A 85 11.67 17.87 -3.71
C ARG A 85 10.34 18.17 -3.04
N ASN A 86 9.73 19.29 -3.43
CA ASN A 86 8.34 19.57 -3.12
C ASN A 86 7.46 18.99 -4.22
N LEU A 87 6.45 18.23 -3.82
CA LEU A 87 5.58 17.46 -4.68
C LEU A 87 4.13 17.80 -4.34
N GLU A 88 3.27 17.71 -5.34
CA GLU A 88 1.84 17.87 -5.16
C GLU A 88 1.11 16.62 -5.66
N LEU A 89 0.17 16.13 -4.85
CA LEU A 89 -0.64 14.96 -5.17
C LEU A 89 -2.12 15.33 -5.06
N PRO A 90 -2.77 15.73 -6.16
CA PRO A 90 -4.18 16.08 -6.16
C PRO A 90 -5.05 14.85 -5.93
N ARG A 91 -6.11 15.03 -5.15
CA ARG A 91 -7.17 14.05 -4.87
C ARG A 91 -8.39 14.41 -5.68
N TYR A 92 -8.81 13.48 -6.53
CA TYR A 92 -10.02 13.65 -7.32
C TYR A 92 -11.20 12.86 -6.74
N SER A 93 -12.31 13.55 -6.51
CA SER A 93 -13.63 12.98 -6.31
C SER A 93 -14.56 13.50 -7.41
N PHE A 94 -15.26 12.61 -8.11
CA PHE A 94 -16.15 12.97 -9.23
C PHE A 94 -15.47 13.83 -10.32
N GLY A 95 -14.20 13.56 -10.62
CA GLY A 95 -13.42 14.35 -11.58
C GLY A 95 -13.06 15.76 -11.10
N LYS A 96 -13.51 16.18 -9.91
CA LYS A 96 -13.13 17.44 -9.28
C LYS A 96 -12.04 17.21 -8.25
N GLU A 97 -11.09 18.13 -8.17
CA GLU A 97 -10.08 18.11 -7.13
C GLU A 97 -10.73 18.49 -5.79
N VAL A 98 -10.66 17.59 -4.80
CA VAL A 98 -11.22 17.78 -3.45
C VAL A 98 -10.15 18.27 -2.48
N TYR A 99 -8.93 17.76 -2.64
CA TYR A 99 -7.82 18.04 -1.74
C TYR A 99 -6.50 17.88 -2.48
N ARG A 100 -5.45 18.57 -2.05
CA ARG A 100 -4.11 18.43 -2.61
C ARG A 100 -3.12 18.18 -1.49
N TYR A 101 -2.48 17.01 -1.50
CA TYR A 101 -1.36 16.80 -0.59
C TYR A 101 -0.17 17.60 -1.09
N ARG A 102 0.35 18.51 -0.26
CA ARG A 102 1.67 19.12 -0.44
C ARG A 102 2.68 18.29 0.35
N ILE A 103 3.56 17.63 -0.38
CA ILE A 103 4.50 16.65 0.17
C ILE A 103 5.93 17.13 -0.05
N ARG A 104 6.76 17.07 0.98
CA ARG A 104 8.20 17.24 0.85
C ARG A 104 8.87 15.88 0.89
N ALA A 105 9.41 15.44 -0.24
CA ALA A 105 10.25 14.26 -0.30
C ALA A 105 11.71 14.67 -0.07
N ARG A 106 12.34 14.18 0.98
CA ARG A 106 13.75 14.49 1.29
C ARG A 106 14.45 13.31 1.89
N GLU A 107 15.78 13.31 1.85
CA GLU A 107 16.54 12.29 2.56
C GLU A 107 16.41 12.43 4.08
N ALA A 108 16.44 11.28 4.76
CA ALA A 108 16.54 11.24 6.21
C ALA A 108 17.93 11.72 6.66
N VAL A 109 17.95 12.67 7.59
CA VAL A 109 19.17 13.34 8.05
C VAL A 109 19.27 13.29 9.56
N TYR A 110 18.16 13.57 10.25
CA TYR A 110 18.14 13.72 11.70
C TYR A 110 17.72 12.42 12.37
N GLU A 111 18.14 12.22 13.63
CA GLU A 111 17.74 11.06 14.42
C GLU A 111 16.21 10.88 14.44
N LYS A 112 15.46 11.98 14.62
CA LYS A 112 14.00 12.02 14.58
C LYS A 112 13.43 11.39 13.30
N ASP A 113 14.09 11.55 12.16
CA ASP A 113 13.63 10.94 10.89
C ASP A 113 13.64 9.42 10.99
N PHE A 114 14.69 8.84 11.60
CA PHE A 114 14.82 7.39 11.81
C PHE A 114 13.88 6.87 12.89
N GLU A 115 13.59 7.67 13.93
CA GLU A 115 12.51 7.37 14.88
C GLU A 115 11.17 7.23 14.14
N ARG A 116 10.84 8.15 13.22
CA ARG A 116 9.61 8.09 12.40
C ARG A 116 9.61 6.94 11.40
N ILE A 117 10.75 6.59 10.81
CA ILE A 117 10.85 5.41 9.95
C ILE A 117 10.56 4.14 10.76
N ALA A 118 11.10 4.01 11.97
CA ALA A 118 10.81 2.87 12.85
C ALA A 118 9.32 2.80 13.25
N GLU A 119 8.71 3.94 13.54
CA GLU A 119 7.26 4.05 13.78
C GLU A 119 6.45 3.63 12.54
N LEU A 120 6.85 4.01 11.33
CA LEU A 120 6.13 3.60 10.12
C LEU A 120 6.28 2.11 9.80
N GLU A 121 7.46 1.53 10.06
CA GLU A 121 7.74 0.11 9.81
C GLU A 121 6.80 -0.83 10.57
N GLN A 122 6.30 -0.43 11.74
CA GLN A 122 5.36 -1.26 12.49
C GLN A 122 4.07 -1.57 11.71
N TYR A 123 3.68 -0.74 10.75
CA TYR A 123 2.53 -0.97 9.87
C TYR A 123 2.83 -1.91 8.70
N HIS A 124 4.10 -2.19 8.42
CA HIS A 124 4.52 -3.07 7.32
C HIS A 124 4.65 -4.53 7.77
N TYR A 125 5.02 -4.77 9.03
CA TYR A 125 5.07 -6.12 9.57
C TYR A 125 3.69 -6.58 10.04
N ALA A 126 3.23 -7.72 9.52
CA ALA A 126 1.95 -8.36 9.88
C ALA A 126 1.85 -8.80 11.36
N SER A 127 2.88 -8.55 12.17
CA SER A 127 3.03 -9.04 13.54
C SER A 127 3.27 -7.86 14.48
N GLN A 128 2.35 -7.62 15.42
CA GLN A 128 2.53 -6.67 16.53
C GLN A 128 3.75 -7.01 17.43
N LYS A 129 4.39 -8.19 17.24
CA LYS A 129 5.51 -8.67 18.05
C LYS A 129 6.89 -8.44 17.41
N SER A 130 6.98 -8.06 16.14
CA SER A 130 8.29 -7.79 15.54
C SER A 130 8.78 -6.41 15.96
N LYS A 131 9.79 -6.40 16.84
CA LYS A 131 10.54 -5.19 17.18
C LYS A 131 11.46 -4.84 16.00
N VAL A 132 11.29 -3.64 15.44
CA VAL A 132 11.92 -3.22 14.16
C VAL A 132 13.10 -2.28 14.33
N ALA A 133 13.33 -1.75 15.53
CA ALA A 133 14.48 -0.89 15.82
C ALA A 133 15.20 -1.30 17.11
N LEU A 134 16.52 -1.08 17.10
CA LEU A 134 17.42 -1.25 18.23
C LEU A 134 17.80 0.13 18.76
N TRP A 135 17.66 0.32 20.06
CA TRP A 135 17.93 1.55 20.78
C TRP A 135 19.03 1.33 21.82
N LYS A 136 19.77 2.38 22.19
CA LYS A 136 20.79 2.34 23.24
C LYS A 136 20.58 3.45 24.26
N CYS A 137 20.52 3.09 25.53
CA CYS A 137 20.58 4.04 26.64
C CYS A 137 22.02 4.48 26.86
N TYR A 138 22.27 5.78 26.96
CA TYR A 138 23.63 6.30 27.14
C TYR A 138 24.05 6.42 28.59
N ASP A 139 23.08 6.43 29.51
CA ASP A 139 23.38 6.53 30.93
C ASP A 139 23.81 5.18 31.51
N CYS A 140 23.22 4.07 31.05
CA CYS A 140 23.56 2.72 31.52
C CYS A 140 24.09 1.77 30.44
N GLY A 141 24.11 2.18 29.17
CA GLY A 141 24.61 1.38 28.05
C GLY A 141 23.66 0.29 27.54
N ASN A 142 22.47 0.13 28.13
CA ASN A 142 21.54 -0.95 27.79
C ASN A 142 21.03 -0.86 26.35
N LEU A 143 20.89 -2.01 25.68
CA LEU A 143 20.30 -2.12 24.35
C LEU A 143 18.83 -2.57 24.45
N ILE A 144 17.94 -1.85 23.79
CA ILE A 144 16.50 -2.04 23.90
C ILE A 144 15.93 -2.22 22.50
N GLU A 145 15.27 -3.34 22.26
CA GLU A 145 14.48 -3.50 21.03
C GLU A 145 13.06 -2.93 21.26
N ALA A 146 12.67 -1.96 20.44
CA ALA A 146 11.36 -1.28 20.50
C ALA A 146 10.99 -0.64 19.16
N ASN A 147 9.69 -0.43 18.90
CA ASN A 147 9.21 0.23 17.67
C ASN A 147 9.08 1.76 17.83
N THR A 148 8.86 2.21 19.06
CA THR A 148 8.83 3.62 19.46
C THR A 148 9.98 3.88 20.43
N LYS A 149 10.34 5.14 20.63
CA LYS A 149 11.40 5.55 21.57
C LYS A 149 11.07 5.06 22.98
N PRO A 150 11.81 4.10 23.55
CA PRO A 150 11.49 3.55 24.85
C PRO A 150 12.10 4.40 25.97
N VAL A 151 11.53 4.29 27.17
CA VAL A 151 12.21 4.69 28.41
C VAL A 151 13.05 3.50 28.87
N CYS A 152 14.32 3.73 29.21
CA CYS A 152 15.18 2.66 29.69
C CYS A 152 14.74 2.17 31.07
N GLU A 153 15.01 0.90 31.39
CA GLU A 153 14.74 0.31 32.72
C GLU A 153 15.41 1.08 33.88
N CYS A 154 16.51 1.79 33.62
CA CYS A 154 17.15 2.67 34.61
C CYS A 154 16.45 4.04 34.77
N GLY A 155 15.27 4.24 34.15
CA GLY A 155 14.49 5.48 34.18
C GLY A 155 14.94 6.55 33.18
N SER A 156 16.04 6.33 32.45
CA SER A 156 16.59 7.32 31.53
C SER A 156 15.76 7.46 30.25
N ARG A 157 15.63 8.72 29.79
CA ARG A 157 15.12 9.09 28.46
C ARG A 157 16.24 9.39 27.46
N ASN A 158 17.50 9.31 27.91
CA ASN A 158 18.70 9.47 27.09
C ASN A 158 18.96 8.19 26.26
N VAL A 159 17.97 7.87 25.42
CA VAL A 159 17.89 6.65 24.62
C VAL A 159 17.88 7.05 23.16
N HIS A 160 18.79 6.48 22.38
CA HIS A 160 19.00 6.85 20.98
C HIS A 160 18.85 5.65 20.06
N ILE A 161 18.32 5.88 18.86
CA ILE A 161 18.16 4.82 17.86
C ILE A 161 19.52 4.46 17.23
N VAL A 162 19.82 3.17 17.16
CA VAL A 162 21.11 2.66 16.67
C VAL A 162 20.96 1.99 15.31
N GLU A 163 19.89 1.22 15.12
CA GLU A 163 19.69 0.43 13.92
C GLU A 163 18.20 0.22 13.63
N ILE A 164 17.87 0.26 12.34
CA ILE A 164 16.59 -0.22 11.82
C ILE A 164 16.80 -1.62 11.27
N LYS A 165 16.08 -2.60 11.81
CA LYS A 165 16.28 -4.02 11.52
C LYS A 165 16.21 -4.29 10.01
N GLY A 166 17.23 -4.98 9.51
CA GLY A 166 17.34 -5.35 8.10
C GLY A 166 17.77 -4.21 7.18
N SER A 167 18.14 -3.04 7.71
CA SER A 167 18.98 -2.07 7.01
C SER A 167 20.45 -2.43 7.15
N THR A 168 21.29 -1.90 6.26
CA THR A 168 22.74 -2.09 6.29
C THR A 168 23.42 -0.72 6.45
N PRO A 169 24.72 -0.65 6.80
CA PRO A 169 25.46 0.62 6.76
C PRO A 169 25.38 1.34 5.41
N ALA A 170 25.16 0.59 4.31
CA ALA A 170 25.02 1.13 2.97
C ALA A 170 23.61 1.65 2.64
N SER A 171 22.62 1.42 3.51
CA SER A 171 21.23 1.82 3.26
C SER A 171 21.07 3.34 3.33
N ARG A 172 20.29 3.91 2.41
CA ARG A 172 19.83 5.31 2.45
C ARG A 172 18.32 5.38 2.44
N PHE A 173 17.78 6.45 3.02
CA PHE A 173 16.34 6.58 3.28
C PHE A 173 15.82 7.91 2.73
N LEU A 174 14.75 7.82 1.95
CA LEU A 174 13.97 8.96 1.48
C LEU A 174 12.65 8.97 2.24
N ILE A 175 12.33 10.08 2.91
CA ILE A 175 11.08 10.25 3.65
C ILE A 175 10.16 11.23 2.91
N PHE A 176 8.85 11.08 3.15
CA PHE A 176 7.80 11.90 2.55
C PHE A 176 7.01 12.56 3.66
N GLU A 177 7.16 13.88 3.77
CA GLU A 177 6.56 14.69 4.83
C GLU A 177 5.33 15.43 4.31
N LEU A 178 4.27 15.51 5.12
CA LEU A 178 3.14 16.40 4.84
C LEU A 178 3.51 17.83 5.27
N VAL A 179 3.59 18.73 4.29
CA VAL A 179 3.95 20.14 4.52
C VAL A 179 2.81 20.88 5.19
N GLU A 180 1.58 20.64 4.76
CA GLU A 180 0.36 21.28 5.27
C GLU A 180 -0.51 20.28 6.04
N ARG A 181 0.08 19.72 7.10
CA ARG A 181 -0.58 18.71 7.93
C ARG A 181 -1.49 19.33 8.99
N GLN A 182 -2.59 18.67 9.28
CA GLN A 182 -3.39 18.95 10.48
C GLN A 182 -2.66 18.45 11.75
N PRO A 183 -2.98 18.97 12.95
CA PRO A 183 -2.28 18.59 14.19
C PRO A 183 -2.29 17.08 14.50
N PHE A 184 -3.34 16.38 14.05
CA PHE A 184 -3.51 14.93 14.23
C PHE A 184 -2.85 14.08 13.13
N GLU A 185 -2.44 14.68 12.01
CA GLU A 185 -1.82 13.95 10.91
C GLU A 185 -0.35 13.67 11.18
N PRO A 186 0.16 12.50 10.75
CA PRO A 186 1.57 12.18 10.91
C PRO A 186 2.45 13.13 10.10
N GLU A 187 3.62 13.46 10.64
CA GLU A 187 4.60 14.31 9.95
C GLU A 187 5.18 13.60 8.73
N VAL A 188 5.54 12.32 8.87
CA VAL A 188 6.04 11.46 7.79
C VAL A 188 4.97 10.43 7.43
N VAL A 189 4.55 10.42 6.17
CA VAL A 189 3.47 9.55 5.65
C VAL A 189 3.99 8.36 4.85
N ALA A 190 5.22 8.42 4.37
CA ALA A 190 5.86 7.33 3.66
C ALA A 190 7.38 7.42 3.76
N TYR A 191 8.05 6.31 3.52
CA TYR A 191 9.48 6.29 3.30
C TYR A 191 9.88 5.20 2.30
N VAL A 192 11.01 5.42 1.63
CA VAL A 192 11.65 4.47 0.71
C VAL A 192 13.06 4.21 1.18
N ARG A 193 13.44 2.93 1.28
CA ARG A 193 14.82 2.52 1.53
C ARG A 193 15.48 2.08 0.25
N VAL A 194 16.63 2.66 -0.04
CA VAL A 194 17.48 2.26 -1.16
C VAL A 194 18.74 1.62 -0.61
N ASP A 195 19.02 0.42 -1.09
CA ASP A 195 20.21 -0.37 -0.76
C ASP A 195 21.02 -0.59 -2.06
N PRO A 196 22.30 -0.99 -1.94
CA PRO A 196 22.99 -1.62 -3.06
C PRO A 196 22.21 -2.85 -3.53
N PRO A 197 22.37 -3.27 -4.79
CA PRO A 197 21.74 -4.48 -5.29
C PRO A 197 22.25 -5.71 -4.51
N VAL A 198 21.44 -6.76 -4.45
CA VAL A 198 21.85 -8.00 -3.75
C VAL A 198 23.10 -8.60 -4.41
N PRO A 199 24.04 -9.25 -3.70
CA PRO A 199 25.25 -9.73 -4.34
C PRO A 199 25.06 -10.84 -5.38
N LEU A 200 24.25 -11.85 -5.05
CA LEU A 200 23.94 -12.97 -5.92
C LEU A 200 22.43 -13.05 -6.13
N MET A 201 22.03 -13.36 -7.35
CA MET A 201 20.63 -13.56 -7.69
C MET A 201 20.48 -14.78 -8.59
N HIS A 202 19.76 -15.76 -8.08
CA HIS A 202 19.40 -16.96 -8.82
C HIS A 202 17.92 -16.90 -9.16
N ARG A 203 17.54 -17.43 -10.33
CA ARG A 203 16.16 -17.51 -10.78
C ARG A 203 15.61 -18.92 -10.60
N LYS A 204 14.34 -19.04 -10.24
CA LYS A 204 13.61 -20.31 -10.27
C LYS A 204 12.93 -20.49 -11.63
N LEU A 205 13.09 -21.66 -12.25
CA LEU A 205 12.45 -22.04 -13.51
C LEU A 205 12.01 -23.51 -13.43
N ASP A 206 10.71 -23.78 -13.32
CA ASP A 206 10.12 -25.14 -13.28
C ASP A 206 10.87 -26.16 -12.40
N GLY A 207 11.23 -25.72 -11.19
CA GLY A 207 11.97 -26.55 -10.21
C GLY A 207 13.49 -26.59 -10.40
N LYS A 208 14.02 -26.02 -11.48
CA LYS A 208 15.46 -25.79 -11.69
C LYS A 208 15.88 -24.39 -11.22
N ILE A 209 17.14 -24.26 -10.84
CA ILE A 209 17.75 -22.99 -10.44
C ILE A 209 18.69 -22.54 -11.56
N VAL A 210 18.46 -21.32 -12.05
CA VAL A 210 19.36 -20.63 -12.98
C VAL A 210 20.25 -19.71 -12.17
N GLU A 211 21.53 -20.07 -12.06
CA GLU A 211 22.51 -19.30 -11.30
C GLU A 211 22.84 -17.97 -11.97
N ASN A 212 23.11 -16.97 -11.13
CA ASN A 212 23.47 -15.59 -11.47
C ASN A 212 22.74 -15.02 -12.69
N ILE A 213 21.41 -15.09 -12.65
CA ILE A 213 20.53 -14.70 -13.77
C ILE A 213 20.84 -13.29 -14.29
N ARG A 214 21.22 -12.35 -13.41
CA ARG A 214 21.55 -10.97 -13.81
C ARG A 214 22.71 -10.90 -14.78
N GLU A 215 23.77 -11.68 -14.58
CA GLU A 215 24.94 -11.70 -15.49
C GLU A 215 24.62 -12.33 -16.85
N ARG A 216 23.49 -13.04 -16.97
CA ARG A 216 22.99 -13.56 -18.25
C ARG A 216 22.16 -12.54 -19.02
N VAL A 217 21.61 -11.55 -18.33
CA VAL A 217 20.68 -10.56 -18.90
C VAL A 217 21.35 -9.20 -19.10
N PHE A 218 22.24 -8.82 -18.18
CA PHE A 218 22.90 -7.53 -18.11
C PHE A 218 24.42 -7.68 -18.12
N PRO A 219 25.17 -6.62 -18.48
CA PRO A 219 26.63 -6.61 -18.38
C PRO A 219 27.12 -6.97 -16.97
N LYS A 220 28.15 -7.81 -16.89
CA LYS A 220 28.66 -8.30 -15.60
C LYS A 220 29.22 -7.16 -14.74
N GLU A 221 29.93 -6.22 -15.36
CA GLU A 221 30.48 -5.01 -14.75
C GLU A 221 29.42 -4.18 -14.00
N TRP A 222 28.13 -4.28 -14.35
CA TRP A 222 27.07 -3.56 -13.62
C TRP A 222 26.85 -4.07 -12.19
N PHE A 223 27.26 -5.33 -11.90
CA PHE A 223 27.03 -6.03 -10.64
C PHE A 223 28.31 -6.62 -10.03
N GLU A 224 29.49 -6.36 -10.59
CA GLU A 224 30.74 -6.97 -10.14
C GLU A 224 31.12 -6.57 -8.72
N ASN A 225 30.99 -5.27 -8.40
CA ASN A 225 31.42 -4.69 -7.13
C ASN A 225 30.23 -4.29 -6.26
N VAL A 226 29.34 -5.22 -6.00
CA VAL A 226 28.16 -5.02 -5.14
C VAL A 226 28.52 -5.17 -3.67
N PHE A 227 27.79 -4.46 -2.79
CA PHE A 227 28.02 -4.49 -1.36
C PHE A 227 27.82 -5.90 -0.79
N SER A 228 28.92 -6.59 -0.46
CA SER A 228 28.91 -7.95 0.09
C SER A 228 29.89 -8.07 1.27
N PRO A 229 29.46 -7.66 2.49
CA PRO A 229 30.26 -7.83 3.69
C PRO A 229 30.66 -9.30 3.93
N GLU A 230 29.82 -10.26 3.54
CA GLU A 230 30.11 -11.69 3.70
C GLU A 230 31.34 -12.15 2.91
N LYS A 231 31.54 -11.62 1.69
CA LYS A 231 32.74 -11.88 0.90
C LYS A 231 33.97 -11.36 1.62
N GLU A 232 33.91 -10.12 2.10
CA GLU A 232 34.99 -9.49 2.88
C GLU A 232 35.27 -10.23 4.19
N LEU A 233 34.21 -10.66 4.90
CA LEU A 233 34.31 -11.46 6.11
C LEU A 233 35.09 -12.75 5.86
N SER A 234 34.91 -13.44 4.73
CA SER A 234 35.65 -14.67 4.44
C SER A 234 37.16 -14.46 4.31
N GLU A 235 37.57 -13.30 3.78
CA GLU A 235 38.98 -12.90 3.65
C GLU A 235 39.56 -12.38 4.98
N LEU A 236 38.79 -11.58 5.72
CA LEU A 236 39.13 -11.00 7.04
C LEU A 236 39.12 -12.03 8.18
N PHE A 237 38.26 -13.05 8.13
CA PHE A 237 38.13 -14.10 9.14
C PHE A 237 39.40 -14.94 9.28
N ARG A 238 40.14 -15.17 8.19
CA ARG A 238 41.45 -15.83 8.24
C ARG A 238 42.51 -14.99 8.98
N LYS A 239 42.44 -13.66 8.89
CA LYS A 239 43.41 -12.74 9.52
C LYS A 239 43.13 -12.48 11.00
N LEU A 240 41.85 -12.40 11.41
CA LEU A 240 41.45 -11.92 12.75
C LEU A 240 41.24 -13.03 13.80
N ARG A 241 41.00 -14.30 13.39
CA ARG A 241 40.83 -15.44 14.32
C ARG A 241 42.09 -15.74 15.16
N SER A 242 43.25 -15.26 14.71
CA SER A 242 44.53 -15.40 15.42
C SER A 242 44.69 -14.41 16.60
N ARG A 243 43.81 -13.41 16.75
CA ARG A 243 44.02 -12.30 17.71
C ARG A 243 42.87 -12.07 18.71
N PHE A 244 41.66 -12.58 18.47
CA PHE A 244 40.49 -12.29 19.32
C PHE A 244 39.59 -13.51 19.58
N SER A 245 38.85 -13.47 20.69
CA SER A 245 37.84 -14.49 21.01
C SER A 245 36.67 -14.43 20.02
N LEU A 246 36.03 -15.58 19.77
CA LEU A 246 35.03 -15.77 18.70
C LEU A 246 33.86 -14.77 18.73
N LYS A 247 33.45 -14.31 19.92
CA LYS A 247 32.31 -13.41 20.14
C LYS A 247 32.67 -11.94 19.87
N VAL A 248 33.83 -11.48 20.33
CA VAL A 248 34.35 -10.13 20.07
C VAL A 248 34.81 -9.99 18.62
N ALA A 249 35.41 -11.06 18.07
CA ALA A 249 35.80 -11.15 16.68
C ALA A 249 34.60 -10.91 15.76
N ARG A 250 33.46 -11.59 15.96
CA ARG A 250 32.28 -11.46 15.07
C ARG A 250 31.71 -10.05 14.94
N HIS A 251 31.65 -9.26 16.01
CA HIS A 251 31.09 -7.91 15.95
C HIS A 251 32.07 -6.92 15.29
N ARG A 252 33.35 -6.93 15.69
CA ARG A 252 34.38 -6.10 15.04
C ARG A 252 34.62 -6.50 13.58
N LEU A 253 34.59 -7.79 13.28
CA LEU A 253 34.66 -8.30 11.89
C LEU A 253 33.54 -7.72 11.03
N TRP A 254 32.31 -7.68 11.54
CA TRP A 254 31.18 -7.16 10.76
C TRP A 254 31.36 -5.68 10.41
N GLU A 255 31.85 -4.88 11.35
CA GLU A 255 32.13 -3.47 11.10
C GLU A 255 33.26 -3.27 10.08
N GLU A 256 34.41 -3.90 10.30
CA GLU A 256 35.57 -3.80 9.40
C GLU A 256 35.22 -4.32 7.99
N ALA A 257 34.53 -5.46 7.90
CA ALA A 257 34.09 -6.02 6.63
C ALA A 257 33.02 -5.15 5.94
N SER A 258 32.13 -4.50 6.70
CA SER A 258 31.15 -3.58 6.13
C SER A 258 31.82 -2.34 5.57
N GLU A 259 32.80 -1.78 6.27
CA GLU A 259 33.55 -0.61 5.82
C GLU A 259 34.34 -0.94 4.53
N GLU A 260 35.02 -2.08 4.50
CA GLU A 260 35.75 -2.55 3.31
C GLU A 260 34.79 -2.82 2.13
N ALA A 261 33.65 -3.45 2.40
CA ALA A 261 32.63 -3.68 1.38
C ALA A 261 32.05 -2.36 0.84
N MET A 262 31.83 -1.34 1.68
CA MET A 262 31.40 -0.01 1.22
C MET A 262 32.48 0.68 0.39
N LYS A 263 33.76 0.58 0.78
CA LYS A 263 34.90 1.12 0.03
C LYS A 263 34.98 0.53 -1.38
N LYS A 264 34.73 -0.77 -1.52
CA LYS A 264 34.72 -1.46 -2.83
C LYS A 264 33.42 -1.30 -3.59
N CYS A 265 32.30 -1.05 -2.92
CA CYS A 265 30.97 -1.03 -3.53
C CYS A 265 30.87 0.00 -4.67
N ASN A 266 30.55 -0.47 -5.87
CA ASN A 266 30.49 0.32 -7.08
C ASN A 266 29.64 -0.40 -8.14
N SER A 267 28.32 -0.29 -8.02
CA SER A 267 27.37 -0.91 -8.95
C SER A 267 26.71 0.10 -9.89
N ALA A 268 26.37 -0.33 -11.10
CA ALA A 268 25.50 0.40 -12.03
C ALA A 268 24.01 0.22 -11.73
N ALA A 269 23.69 -0.51 -10.67
CA ALA A 269 22.33 -0.81 -10.23
C ALA A 269 22.10 -0.27 -8.82
N SER A 270 20.84 0.01 -8.51
CA SER A 270 20.37 0.33 -7.16
C SER A 270 19.13 -0.47 -6.83
N ARG A 271 18.88 -0.74 -5.55
CA ARG A 271 17.72 -1.54 -5.13
C ARG A 271 16.79 -0.73 -4.25
N ILE A 272 15.54 -0.57 -4.68
CA ILE A 272 14.46 -0.18 -3.77
C ILE A 272 14.13 -1.39 -2.91
N ALA A 273 14.68 -1.40 -1.70
CA ALA A 273 14.60 -2.53 -0.79
C ALA A 273 13.33 -2.49 0.07
N ARG A 274 12.82 -1.30 0.38
CA ARG A 274 11.58 -1.10 1.14
C ARG A 274 10.83 0.11 0.63
N VAL A 275 9.50 -0.01 0.60
CA VAL A 275 8.55 1.08 0.39
C VAL A 275 7.47 0.91 1.44
N VAL A 276 7.37 1.85 2.36
CA VAL A 276 6.34 1.82 3.41
C VAL A 276 5.54 3.09 3.32
N VAL A 277 4.22 2.92 3.27
CA VAL A 277 3.25 4.02 3.25
C VAL A 277 2.30 3.80 4.42
N HIS A 278 2.02 4.87 5.15
CA HIS A 278 1.08 4.88 6.26
C HIS A 278 -0.29 4.34 5.80
N PRO A 279 -0.95 3.45 6.57
CA PRO A 279 -2.16 2.74 6.14
C PRO A 279 -3.25 3.65 5.55
N ASP A 280 -3.53 4.78 6.20
CA ASP A 280 -4.56 5.73 5.78
C ASP A 280 -4.27 6.39 4.41
N TYR A 281 -2.99 6.41 4.01
CA TYR A 281 -2.50 7.04 2.77
C TYR A 281 -2.06 6.01 1.71
N ARG A 282 -2.33 4.70 1.88
CA ARG A 282 -1.96 3.66 0.90
C ARG A 282 -2.82 3.67 -0.36
N ALA A 283 -4.12 3.91 -0.21
CA ALA A 283 -5.09 3.94 -1.32
C ALA A 283 -4.96 5.19 -2.22
N ASP A 284 -3.94 5.99 -1.93
CA ASP A 284 -3.88 7.39 -2.23
C ASP A 284 -2.84 7.70 -3.30
N GLY A 285 -2.24 6.68 -3.90
CA GLY A 285 -1.21 6.84 -4.94
C GLY A 285 0.13 7.33 -4.39
N LEU A 286 0.24 7.57 -3.07
CA LEU A 286 1.46 7.99 -2.40
C LEU A 286 2.59 6.96 -2.60
N GLY A 287 2.27 5.66 -2.67
CA GLY A 287 3.25 4.63 -2.99
C GLY A 287 3.88 4.76 -4.38
N ILE A 288 3.07 5.12 -5.40
CA ILE A 288 3.57 5.34 -6.77
C ILE A 288 4.43 6.60 -6.80
N LEU A 289 3.96 7.69 -6.17
CA LEU A 289 4.71 8.93 -6.04
C LEU A 289 6.06 8.68 -5.34
N ALA A 290 6.05 7.89 -4.26
CA ALA A 290 7.24 7.59 -3.49
C ALA A 290 8.28 6.81 -4.30
N VAL A 291 7.85 5.79 -5.04
CA VAL A 291 8.74 5.01 -5.91
C VAL A 291 9.31 5.87 -7.04
N ARG A 292 8.49 6.70 -7.70
CA ARG A 292 8.96 7.59 -8.79
C ARG A 292 9.99 8.60 -8.28
N THR A 293 9.70 9.24 -7.15
CA THR A 293 10.64 10.20 -6.54
C THR A 293 11.93 9.52 -6.09
N ALA A 294 11.86 8.29 -5.58
CA ALA A 294 13.06 7.53 -5.24
C ALA A 294 13.89 7.16 -6.47
N VAL A 295 13.26 6.88 -7.61
CA VAL A 295 13.95 6.67 -8.89
C VAL A 295 14.69 7.94 -9.33
N GLU A 296 14.03 9.10 -9.29
CA GLU A 296 14.67 10.40 -9.58
C GLU A 296 15.86 10.67 -8.65
N TRP A 297 15.69 10.40 -7.36
CA TRP A 297 16.75 10.53 -6.37
C TRP A 297 17.93 9.59 -6.68
N ILE A 298 17.68 8.34 -7.05
CA ILE A 298 18.71 7.38 -7.47
C ILE A 298 19.44 7.86 -8.71
N GLU A 299 18.73 8.36 -9.71
CA GLU A 299 19.31 8.83 -10.96
C GLU A 299 20.18 10.08 -10.76
N GLU A 300 19.65 11.08 -10.06
CA GLU A 300 20.33 12.36 -9.83
C GLU A 300 21.54 12.21 -8.89
N ARG A 301 21.38 11.44 -7.83
CA ARG A 301 22.37 11.35 -6.74
C ARG A 301 23.19 10.05 -6.75
N ARG A 302 22.91 9.14 -7.68
CA ARG A 302 23.58 7.83 -7.82
C ARG A 302 23.57 7.01 -6.52
N VAL A 303 22.44 7.07 -5.84
CA VAL A 303 22.22 6.44 -4.52
C VAL A 303 22.28 4.92 -4.66
N PRO A 304 22.86 4.20 -3.68
CA PRO A 304 23.37 4.74 -2.42
C PRO A 304 24.83 5.22 -2.43
N GLU A 305 25.69 4.66 -3.29
CA GLU A 305 27.15 4.83 -3.23
C GLU A 305 27.67 6.19 -3.73
N MET A 306 26.88 6.90 -4.55
CA MET A 306 27.27 8.17 -5.19
C MET A 306 28.53 8.05 -6.07
N ARG A 307 28.62 6.96 -6.85
CA ARG A 307 29.78 6.63 -7.71
C ARG A 307 29.38 6.43 -9.17
N MET A 308 29.44 5.21 -9.67
CA MET A 308 29.06 4.87 -11.05
C MET A 308 27.61 5.29 -11.34
N ARG A 309 27.39 5.74 -12.58
CA ARG A 309 26.04 6.08 -13.06
C ARG A 309 25.12 4.86 -12.95
N LYS A 310 23.88 5.09 -12.52
CA LYS A 310 22.87 4.04 -12.36
C LYS A 310 22.16 3.83 -13.70
N HIS A 311 22.21 2.61 -14.22
CA HIS A 311 21.55 2.18 -15.45
C HIS A 311 20.17 1.56 -15.16
N LEU A 312 19.96 1.00 -13.96
CA LEU A 312 18.72 0.35 -13.59
C LEU A 312 18.44 0.43 -12.08
N VAL A 313 17.17 0.31 -11.74
CA VAL A 313 16.68 0.15 -10.36
C VAL A 313 15.97 -1.18 -10.25
N GLU A 314 16.39 -2.03 -9.31
CA GLU A 314 15.75 -3.31 -9.03
C GLU A 314 14.89 -3.24 -7.76
N THR A 315 13.89 -4.10 -7.67
CA THR A 315 13.18 -4.37 -6.42
C THR A 315 12.78 -5.83 -6.34
N ILE A 316 12.75 -6.36 -5.12
CA ILE A 316 12.32 -7.73 -4.83
C ILE A 316 11.14 -7.63 -3.86
N ALA A 317 9.92 -7.82 -4.36
CA ALA A 317 8.72 -7.45 -3.62
C ALA A 317 7.57 -8.45 -3.82
N GLN A 318 7.38 -9.36 -2.86
CA GLN A 318 6.27 -10.35 -2.91
C GLN A 318 4.90 -9.68 -3.07
N MET A 319 4.70 -8.51 -2.45
CA MET A 319 3.46 -7.75 -2.54
C MET A 319 3.14 -7.25 -3.95
N ALA A 320 4.15 -7.12 -4.83
CA ALA A 320 3.95 -6.68 -6.22
C ALA A 320 3.09 -7.65 -7.04
N ARG A 321 2.91 -8.90 -6.59
CA ARG A 321 1.96 -9.85 -7.21
C ARG A 321 0.50 -9.46 -7.03
N PHE A 322 0.21 -8.65 -6.01
CA PHE A 322 -1.16 -8.33 -5.61
C PHE A 322 -1.47 -6.84 -5.76
N ASN A 323 -0.47 -6.03 -6.11
CA ASN A 323 -0.60 -4.59 -6.29
C ASN A 323 0.33 -4.08 -7.40
N PRO A 324 -0.21 -3.48 -8.47
CA PRO A 324 0.55 -3.08 -9.64
C PRO A 324 1.31 -1.76 -9.44
N PHE A 325 1.52 -1.26 -8.21
CA PHE A 325 2.08 0.08 -8.02
C PHE A 325 3.51 0.23 -8.57
N PHE A 326 4.35 -0.80 -8.51
CA PHE A 326 5.67 -0.78 -9.15
C PHE A 326 5.55 -0.73 -10.68
N GLU A 327 4.63 -1.50 -11.26
CA GLU A 327 4.36 -1.45 -12.72
C GLU A 327 3.83 -0.07 -13.14
N LYS A 328 2.94 0.53 -12.34
CA LYS A 328 2.46 1.91 -12.54
C LYS A 328 3.57 2.95 -12.35
N ALA A 329 4.61 2.64 -11.57
CA ALA A 329 5.84 3.43 -11.49
C ALA A 329 6.82 3.14 -12.65
N GLY A 330 6.47 2.21 -13.55
CA GLY A 330 7.21 1.89 -14.77
C GLY A 330 8.24 0.77 -14.62
N PHE A 331 8.13 -0.07 -13.58
CA PHE A 331 8.96 -1.26 -13.42
C PHE A 331 8.40 -2.41 -14.28
N TYR A 332 9.29 -3.21 -14.85
CA TYR A 332 9.00 -4.45 -15.55
C TYR A 332 9.33 -5.65 -14.67
N TYR A 333 8.40 -6.58 -14.54
CA TYR A 333 8.69 -7.88 -13.94
C TYR A 333 9.47 -8.76 -14.91
N LEU A 334 10.60 -9.30 -14.47
CA LEU A 334 11.44 -10.14 -15.33
C LEU A 334 11.45 -11.61 -14.88
N TRP A 335 11.60 -11.88 -13.59
CA TRP A 335 11.65 -13.24 -13.07
C TRP A 335 11.41 -13.32 -11.57
N ASP A 336 11.24 -14.54 -11.07
CA ASP A 336 11.28 -14.86 -9.66
C ASP A 336 12.67 -15.29 -9.21
N THR A 337 13.07 -14.90 -8.00
CA THR A 337 14.26 -15.44 -7.33
C THR A 337 14.12 -16.95 -7.14
N ALA A 338 15.23 -17.65 -6.81
CA ALA A 338 15.20 -19.06 -6.43
C ALA A 338 14.23 -19.36 -5.27
N SER A 339 14.01 -18.38 -4.38
CA SER A 339 13.04 -18.44 -3.28
C SER A 339 11.61 -18.06 -3.68
N GLY A 340 11.33 -17.82 -4.97
CA GLY A 340 10.00 -17.50 -5.49
C GLY A 340 9.56 -16.05 -5.28
N LYS A 341 10.47 -15.13 -4.96
CA LYS A 341 10.15 -13.71 -4.78
C LYS A 341 10.26 -13.00 -6.14
N PRO A 342 9.26 -12.22 -6.56
CA PRO A 342 9.29 -11.54 -7.84
C PRO A 342 10.32 -10.41 -7.84
N VAL A 343 11.03 -10.29 -8.96
CA VAL A 343 12.03 -9.27 -9.21
C VAL A 343 11.55 -8.37 -10.34
N LEU A 344 11.50 -7.07 -10.06
CA LEU A 344 11.12 -6.05 -11.03
C LEU A 344 12.24 -5.06 -11.24
N TYR A 345 12.35 -4.54 -12.47
CA TYR A 345 13.40 -3.65 -12.92
C TYR A 345 12.82 -2.39 -13.59
N LYS A 346 13.35 -1.23 -13.22
CA LYS A 346 13.12 0.04 -13.92
C LYS A 346 14.43 0.45 -14.62
N PRO A 347 14.46 0.56 -15.95
CA PRO A 347 15.62 1.09 -16.65
C PRO A 347 15.70 2.62 -16.47
N LEU A 348 16.93 3.10 -16.32
CA LEU A 348 17.31 4.53 -16.26
C LEU A 348 18.16 4.96 -17.47
N SER A 349 18.48 4.01 -18.34
CA SER A 349 19.26 4.25 -19.56
C SER A 349 18.64 3.48 -20.73
N GLU A 350 18.82 3.98 -21.94
CA GLU A 350 18.40 3.30 -23.18
C GLU A 350 19.06 1.92 -23.29
N GLU A 351 20.30 1.80 -22.83
CA GLU A 351 21.01 0.52 -22.82
C GLU A 351 20.31 -0.52 -21.93
N ALA A 352 19.93 -0.15 -20.70
CA ALA A 352 19.18 -1.04 -19.82
C ALA A 352 17.80 -1.41 -20.38
N GLU A 353 17.10 -0.45 -21.00
CA GLU A 353 15.82 -0.70 -21.66
C GLU A 353 15.98 -1.75 -22.78
N ARG A 354 17.04 -1.68 -23.59
CA ARG A 354 17.33 -2.69 -24.64
C ARG A 354 17.55 -4.09 -24.05
N TYR A 355 18.34 -4.22 -22.98
CA TYR A 355 18.55 -5.52 -22.32
C TYR A 355 17.25 -6.11 -21.77
N ILE A 356 16.42 -5.27 -21.12
CA ILE A 356 15.12 -5.70 -20.60
C ILE A 356 14.21 -6.17 -21.72
N ARG A 357 14.07 -5.39 -22.81
CA ARG A 357 13.21 -5.76 -23.94
C ARG A 357 13.66 -7.05 -24.61
N LYS A 358 14.96 -7.16 -24.90
CA LYS A 358 15.55 -8.37 -25.46
C LYS A 358 15.24 -9.59 -24.59
N PHE A 359 15.39 -9.48 -23.28
CA PHE A 359 15.05 -10.57 -22.36
C PHE A 359 13.57 -10.93 -22.38
N LEU A 360 12.67 -9.94 -22.39
CA LEU A 360 11.22 -10.16 -22.49
C LEU A 360 10.82 -10.80 -23.83
N GLU A 361 11.60 -10.62 -24.89
CA GLU A 361 11.35 -11.21 -26.21
C GLU A 361 11.93 -12.63 -26.34
N GLU A 362 13.14 -12.85 -25.83
CA GLU A 362 13.89 -14.10 -26.04
C GLU A 362 13.59 -15.18 -25.01
N ASP A 363 13.36 -14.82 -23.74
CA ASP A 363 13.16 -15.78 -22.66
C ASP A 363 11.75 -16.40 -22.71
N GLU A 364 11.69 -17.74 -22.66
CA GLU A 364 10.45 -18.50 -22.84
C GLU A 364 9.35 -18.13 -21.84
N VAL A 365 9.70 -17.92 -20.57
CA VAL A 365 8.74 -17.56 -19.53
C VAL A 365 8.47 -16.06 -19.54
N ALA A 366 9.51 -15.24 -19.77
CA ALA A 366 9.35 -13.79 -19.76
C ALA A 366 8.46 -13.27 -20.88
N ARG A 367 8.51 -13.91 -22.05
CA ARG A 367 7.63 -13.64 -23.20
C ARG A 367 6.15 -13.81 -22.85
N GLY A 368 5.83 -14.81 -22.04
CA GLY A 368 4.44 -15.11 -21.66
C GLY A 368 3.79 -14.00 -20.82
N HIS A 369 4.54 -13.36 -19.93
CA HIS A 369 4.01 -12.30 -19.07
C HIS A 369 4.32 -10.88 -19.58
N GLY A 370 5.26 -10.72 -20.52
CA GLY A 370 5.51 -9.45 -21.22
C GLY A 370 5.87 -8.29 -20.27
N GLY A 371 6.62 -8.57 -19.21
CA GLY A 371 6.97 -7.57 -18.21
C GLY A 371 5.92 -7.29 -17.14
N LYS A 372 4.75 -7.96 -17.18
CA LYS A 372 3.67 -7.77 -16.20
C LYS A 372 3.64 -8.86 -15.14
N LEU A 373 3.45 -8.48 -13.88
CA LEU A 373 3.33 -9.38 -12.74
C LEU A 373 1.91 -9.41 -12.18
N CYS A 374 1.32 -8.24 -11.98
CA CYS A 374 0.01 -8.13 -11.35
C CYS A 374 -1.07 -8.23 -12.43
N VAL A 375 -1.48 -9.45 -12.74
CA VAL A 375 -2.60 -9.73 -13.64
C VAL A 375 -3.84 -10.03 -12.81
N SER A 376 -4.96 -9.37 -13.13
CA SER A 376 -6.24 -9.65 -12.48
C SER A 376 -6.63 -11.11 -12.70
N ARG A 377 -7.01 -11.80 -11.62
CA ARG A 377 -7.56 -13.17 -11.67
C ARG A 377 -9.08 -13.19 -11.52
N TYR A 378 -9.70 -12.02 -11.42
CA TYR A 378 -11.14 -11.91 -11.33
C TYR A 378 -11.81 -12.32 -12.65
N GLY A 379 -11.32 -11.79 -13.78
CA GLY A 379 -11.86 -12.11 -15.11
C GLY A 379 -13.31 -11.66 -15.30
N SER A 380 -13.96 -12.15 -16.36
CA SER A 380 -15.38 -11.89 -16.61
C SER A 380 -16.27 -12.98 -16.03
N VAL A 381 -17.47 -12.61 -15.57
CA VAL A 381 -18.51 -13.54 -15.14
C VAL A 381 -19.47 -13.85 -16.29
N LYS A 382 -20.27 -14.91 -16.15
CA LYS A 382 -21.40 -15.15 -17.04
C LYS A 382 -22.40 -13.99 -16.85
N PRO A 383 -22.76 -13.23 -17.89
CA PRO A 383 -23.68 -12.12 -17.74
C PRO A 383 -25.07 -12.59 -17.27
N LEU A 384 -25.79 -11.70 -16.59
CA LEU A 384 -27.22 -11.85 -16.35
C LEU A 384 -27.95 -12.17 -17.67
N GLU A 385 -28.90 -13.12 -17.65
CA GLU A 385 -29.66 -13.45 -18.85
C GLU A 385 -30.93 -12.60 -18.96
N LYS A 386 -31.66 -12.45 -17.85
CA LYS A 386 -32.92 -11.70 -17.83
C LYS A 386 -33.23 -11.14 -16.45
N LEU A 387 -33.66 -9.88 -16.40
CA LEU A 387 -34.30 -9.28 -15.21
C LEU A 387 -35.38 -8.31 -15.68
N LYS A 388 -36.65 -8.73 -15.53
CA LYS A 388 -37.82 -7.93 -15.95
C LYS A 388 -38.92 -7.94 -14.90
N PHE A 389 -39.56 -6.79 -14.72
CA PHE A 389 -40.79 -6.60 -13.98
C PHE A 389 -41.92 -6.35 -14.98
N ARG A 390 -43.04 -7.06 -14.82
CA ARG A 390 -44.25 -6.92 -15.65
C ARG A 390 -45.46 -6.68 -14.77
N ASN A 391 -45.97 -5.45 -14.76
CA ASN A 391 -47.11 -4.99 -13.97
C ASN A 391 -47.03 -5.41 -12.50
N VAL A 392 -45.84 -5.28 -11.89
CA VAL A 392 -45.59 -5.81 -10.55
C VAL A 392 -46.10 -4.85 -9.49
N SER A 393 -46.96 -5.34 -8.60
CA SER A 393 -47.39 -4.63 -7.41
C SER A 393 -47.09 -5.44 -6.14
N LYS A 394 -46.70 -4.74 -5.07
CA LYS A 394 -46.51 -5.33 -3.74
C LYS A 394 -47.29 -4.54 -2.70
N LEU A 395 -48.22 -5.22 -2.06
CA LEU A 395 -49.07 -4.72 -1.00
C LEU A 395 -48.63 -5.33 0.33
N PHE A 396 -48.53 -4.50 1.37
CA PHE A 396 -48.38 -4.96 2.75
C PHE A 396 -49.67 -4.66 3.50
N ALA A 397 -50.22 -5.69 4.15
CA ALA A 397 -51.34 -5.55 5.07
C ALA A 397 -50.79 -5.68 6.50
N SER A 398 -50.93 -4.62 7.30
CA SER A 398 -50.66 -4.68 8.74
C SER A 398 -51.97 -4.63 9.50
N THR A 399 -52.28 -5.69 10.24
CA THR A 399 -53.36 -5.67 11.22
C THR A 399 -52.83 -5.01 12.49
N LEU A 400 -53.28 -3.79 12.76
CA LEU A 400 -52.99 -3.10 14.02
C LEU A 400 -53.95 -3.63 15.07
N ASP A 401 -53.47 -4.58 15.86
CA ASP A 401 -54.23 -5.24 16.91
C ASP A 401 -53.85 -4.69 18.30
N LEU A 402 -54.84 -4.58 19.18
CA LEU A 402 -54.71 -4.11 20.56
C LEU A 402 -54.57 -5.28 21.56
N GLU A 403 -54.67 -6.52 21.11
CA GLU A 403 -54.61 -7.72 21.96
C GLU A 403 -53.29 -7.87 22.73
N LYS A 404 -52.15 -7.44 22.14
CA LYS A 404 -50.80 -7.57 22.74
C LYS A 404 -50.33 -6.33 23.50
N VAL A 405 -51.20 -5.34 23.68
CA VAL A 405 -50.92 -4.07 24.35
C VAL A 405 -51.39 -4.16 25.81
N SER A 406 -50.66 -3.56 26.76
CA SER A 406 -51.08 -3.59 28.18
C SER A 406 -52.44 -2.92 28.36
N ASP A 407 -53.19 -3.33 29.38
CA ASP A 407 -54.56 -2.84 29.60
C ASP A 407 -54.61 -1.32 29.82
N GLU A 408 -53.59 -0.71 30.44
CA GLU A 408 -53.55 0.75 30.59
C GLU A 408 -53.40 1.46 29.25
N VAL A 409 -52.54 0.95 28.37
CA VAL A 409 -52.29 1.54 27.04
C VAL A 409 -53.48 1.25 26.11
N ARG A 410 -54.09 0.07 26.19
CA ARG A 410 -55.32 -0.27 25.43
C ARG A 410 -56.45 0.70 25.78
N THR A 411 -56.71 0.91 27.08
CA THR A 411 -57.76 1.83 27.54
C THR A 411 -57.56 3.25 27.00
N VAL A 412 -56.32 3.74 27.03
CA VAL A 412 -55.96 5.05 26.45
C VAL A 412 -56.19 5.07 24.93
N LEU A 413 -55.70 4.07 24.19
CA LEU A 413 -55.88 3.98 22.73
C LEU A 413 -57.36 3.90 22.34
N GLU A 414 -58.16 3.13 23.06
CA GLU A 414 -59.61 3.02 22.88
C GLU A 414 -60.32 4.34 23.17
N SER A 415 -59.89 5.10 24.20
CA SER A 415 -60.41 6.44 24.50
C SER A 415 -60.15 7.46 23.37
N PHE A 416 -59.09 7.24 22.58
CA PHE A 416 -58.81 8.01 21.36
C PHE A 416 -59.51 7.43 20.12
N GLY A 417 -60.37 6.44 20.29
CA GLY A 417 -61.13 5.79 19.22
C GLY A 417 -60.30 4.86 18.33
N VAL A 418 -59.10 4.46 18.76
CA VAL A 418 -58.26 3.51 18.03
C VAL A 418 -58.88 2.12 18.17
N ARG A 419 -59.30 1.54 17.04
CA ARG A 419 -59.84 0.18 16.94
C ARG A 419 -58.93 -0.69 16.08
N GLN A 420 -59.13 -2.01 16.16
CA GLN A 420 -58.48 -2.96 15.25
C GLN A 420 -58.75 -2.53 13.80
N ARG A 421 -57.68 -2.33 13.04
CA ARG A 421 -57.76 -1.95 11.63
C ARG A 421 -56.72 -2.69 10.82
N VAL A 422 -57.13 -3.19 9.66
CA VAL A 422 -56.21 -3.66 8.63
C VAL A 422 -55.79 -2.45 7.81
N VAL A 423 -54.50 -2.10 7.84
CA VAL A 423 -53.95 -1.05 7.00
C VAL A 423 -53.23 -1.73 5.83
N GLU A 424 -53.80 -1.58 4.64
CA GLU A 424 -53.19 -2.02 3.40
C GLU A 424 -52.44 -0.87 2.75
N ARG A 425 -51.15 -1.09 2.46
CA ARG A 425 -50.29 -0.11 1.82
C ARG A 425 -49.57 -0.75 0.65
N TYR A 426 -49.83 -0.23 -0.54
CA TYR A 426 -48.97 -0.49 -1.70
C TYR A 426 -47.60 0.13 -1.48
N VAL A 427 -46.57 -0.71 -1.56
CA VAL A 427 -45.17 -0.29 -1.53
C VAL A 427 -44.63 -0.15 -2.95
N LEU A 428 -45.09 -0.99 -3.87
CA LEU A 428 -44.85 -0.91 -5.32
C LEU A 428 -46.18 -1.10 -6.06
N ARG A 429 -46.41 -0.32 -7.12
CA ARG A 429 -47.61 -0.34 -7.98
C ARG A 429 -47.18 -0.39 -9.45
N ASP A 430 -47.72 -1.37 -10.17
CA ASP A 430 -47.65 -1.52 -11.63
C ASP A 430 -46.25 -1.29 -12.22
N VAL A 431 -45.22 -1.80 -11.54
CA VAL A 431 -43.82 -1.63 -11.95
C VAL A 431 -43.57 -2.42 -13.23
N ASN A 432 -43.12 -1.70 -14.25
CA ASN A 432 -42.69 -2.24 -15.54
C ASN A 432 -41.27 -1.75 -15.83
N LEU A 433 -40.31 -2.67 -15.79
CA LEU A 433 -38.89 -2.34 -15.89
C LEU A 433 -38.11 -3.53 -16.44
N GLU A 434 -37.06 -3.25 -17.20
CA GLU A 434 -36.04 -4.22 -17.60
C GLU A 434 -34.66 -3.69 -17.21
N ILE A 435 -33.83 -4.54 -16.60
CA ILE A 435 -32.42 -4.23 -16.29
C ILE A 435 -31.54 -5.04 -17.23
N LYS A 436 -30.62 -4.37 -17.91
CA LYS A 436 -29.78 -4.98 -18.94
C LYS A 436 -28.60 -5.73 -18.32
N PRO A 437 -28.07 -6.77 -19.00
CA PRO A 437 -26.86 -7.44 -18.55
C PRO A 437 -25.66 -6.50 -18.47
N GLY A 438 -24.90 -6.56 -17.38
CA GLY A 438 -23.73 -5.70 -17.12
C GLY A 438 -24.05 -4.26 -16.71
N GLU A 439 -25.34 -3.92 -16.56
CA GLU A 439 -25.78 -2.58 -16.18
C GLU A 439 -25.52 -2.30 -14.69
N ILE A 440 -25.03 -1.10 -14.39
CA ILE A 440 -24.95 -0.56 -13.03
C ILE A 440 -26.15 0.35 -12.79
N VAL A 441 -27.03 -0.05 -11.90
CA VAL A 441 -28.27 0.66 -11.55
C VAL A 441 -28.17 1.18 -10.12
N ALA A 442 -28.38 2.49 -9.94
CA ALA A 442 -28.55 3.08 -8.63
C ALA A 442 -30.03 3.22 -8.29
N VAL A 443 -30.45 2.76 -7.11
CA VAL A 443 -31.82 2.83 -6.62
C VAL A 443 -31.91 3.85 -5.49
N VAL A 444 -32.69 4.91 -5.70
CA VAL A 444 -32.77 6.08 -4.81
C VAL A 444 -34.21 6.28 -4.35
N GLY A 445 -34.40 6.81 -3.14
CA GLY A 445 -35.75 7.07 -2.61
C GLY A 445 -35.74 7.28 -1.10
N ALA A 446 -36.81 7.86 -0.56
CA ALA A 446 -36.95 8.12 0.87
C ALA A 446 -36.90 6.83 1.73
N SER A 447 -36.65 6.97 3.03
CA SER A 447 -36.76 5.80 3.93
C SER A 447 -38.19 5.24 3.92
N GLY A 448 -38.32 3.92 3.90
CA GLY A 448 -39.62 3.25 3.79
C GLY A 448 -40.32 3.40 2.43
N SER A 449 -39.61 3.84 1.39
CA SER A 449 -40.19 4.05 0.06
C SER A 449 -40.40 2.78 -0.77
N GLY A 450 -39.83 1.65 -0.34
CA GLY A 450 -39.94 0.35 -1.04
C GLY A 450 -38.66 -0.16 -1.70
N LYS A 451 -37.50 0.49 -1.52
CA LYS A 451 -36.21 0.09 -2.12
C LYS A 451 -35.79 -1.34 -1.74
N THR A 452 -35.82 -1.65 -0.44
CA THR A 452 -35.50 -3.00 0.05
C THR A 452 -36.53 -4.01 -0.45
N THR A 453 -37.83 -3.66 -0.48
CA THR A 453 -38.87 -4.51 -1.09
C THR A 453 -38.59 -4.78 -2.57
N PHE A 454 -38.15 -3.79 -3.33
CA PHE A 454 -37.75 -3.97 -4.73
C PHE A 454 -36.61 -4.99 -4.86
N LEU A 455 -35.57 -4.90 -4.03
CA LEU A 455 -34.50 -5.91 -4.00
C LEU A 455 -35.01 -7.30 -3.57
N ARG A 456 -35.88 -7.39 -2.57
CA ARG A 456 -36.47 -8.65 -2.09
C ARG A 456 -37.19 -9.38 -3.21
N LEU A 457 -37.97 -8.69 -4.04
CA LEU A 457 -38.66 -9.32 -5.16
C LEU A 457 -37.69 -9.95 -6.19
N ILE A 458 -36.53 -9.31 -6.42
CA ILE A 458 -35.48 -9.83 -7.32
C ILE A 458 -34.83 -11.07 -6.70
N VAL A 459 -34.43 -10.98 -5.42
CA VAL A 459 -33.82 -12.09 -4.68
C VAL A 459 -34.79 -13.28 -4.59
N GLY A 460 -36.05 -13.00 -4.29
CA GLY A 460 -37.12 -13.98 -4.16
C GLY A 460 -37.27 -14.84 -5.40
N GLU A 461 -37.35 -14.18 -6.56
CA GLU A 461 -37.46 -14.87 -7.84
C GLU A 461 -36.16 -15.60 -8.22
N ALA A 462 -35.00 -14.99 -7.98
CA ALA A 462 -33.69 -15.57 -8.32
C ALA A 462 -33.35 -16.81 -7.48
N LEU A 463 -33.66 -16.80 -6.18
CA LEU A 463 -33.38 -17.89 -5.23
C LEU A 463 -34.59 -18.80 -4.99
N LYS A 464 -35.74 -18.52 -5.62
CA LYS A 464 -37.01 -19.25 -5.44
C LYS A 464 -37.45 -19.32 -3.97
N LEU A 465 -37.43 -18.17 -3.29
CA LEU A 465 -37.85 -18.06 -1.89
C LEU A 465 -39.38 -18.05 -1.77
N ASP A 466 -39.90 -18.78 -0.78
CA ASP A 466 -41.33 -19.03 -0.68
C ASP A 466 -42.13 -18.03 0.17
N ASP A 467 -41.47 -17.29 1.06
CA ASP A 467 -42.14 -16.33 1.93
C ASP A 467 -42.77 -15.19 1.13
N ASP A 468 -43.98 -14.77 1.55
CA ASP A 468 -44.75 -13.74 0.85
C ASP A 468 -43.95 -12.44 0.68
N VAL A 469 -43.08 -12.08 1.64
CA VAL A 469 -42.27 -10.86 1.59
C VAL A 469 -41.37 -10.78 0.34
N TYR A 470 -41.01 -11.92 -0.25
CA TYR A 470 -40.17 -12.06 -1.44
C TYR A 470 -40.97 -12.24 -2.74
N LYS A 471 -42.30 -12.33 -2.66
CA LYS A 471 -43.19 -12.54 -3.81
C LYS A 471 -44.02 -11.29 -4.12
N PRO A 472 -44.30 -11.01 -5.40
CA PRO A 472 -45.21 -9.94 -5.77
C PRO A 472 -46.64 -10.28 -5.34
N SER A 473 -47.44 -9.27 -4.99
CA SER A 473 -48.88 -9.45 -4.73
C SER A 473 -49.66 -9.61 -6.03
N SER A 474 -49.19 -8.98 -7.11
CA SER A 474 -49.69 -9.16 -8.47
C SER A 474 -48.59 -8.85 -9.49
N GLY A 475 -48.78 -9.32 -10.73
CA GLY A 475 -47.77 -9.22 -11.79
C GLY A 475 -46.72 -10.33 -11.73
N MET A 476 -45.63 -10.17 -12.49
CA MET A 476 -44.56 -11.16 -12.57
C MET A 476 -43.18 -10.50 -12.57
N VAL A 477 -42.28 -11.05 -11.75
CA VAL A 477 -40.85 -10.78 -11.81
C VAL A 477 -40.20 -11.96 -12.52
N GLU A 478 -39.36 -11.69 -13.51
CA GLU A 478 -38.61 -12.71 -14.24
C GLU A 478 -37.13 -12.47 -14.03
N VAL A 479 -36.45 -13.37 -13.32
CA VAL A 479 -34.99 -13.33 -13.13
C VAL A 479 -34.40 -14.65 -13.60
N VAL A 480 -33.51 -14.57 -14.59
CA VAL A 480 -32.71 -15.71 -15.07
C VAL A 480 -31.24 -15.34 -14.90
N VAL A 481 -30.60 -16.03 -13.96
CA VAL A 481 -29.26 -15.71 -13.48
C VAL A 481 -28.52 -16.98 -13.10
N ASP A 482 -27.22 -16.99 -13.36
CA ASP A 482 -26.35 -18.13 -13.02
C ASP A 482 -25.93 -18.10 -11.54
N SER A 483 -25.50 -16.93 -11.07
CA SER A 483 -25.10 -16.69 -9.70
C SER A 483 -25.55 -15.31 -9.24
N ILE A 484 -26.09 -15.25 -8.02
CA ILE A 484 -26.51 -14.01 -7.37
C ILE A 484 -25.77 -13.84 -6.04
N ALA A 485 -25.34 -12.62 -5.76
CA ALA A 485 -24.89 -12.21 -4.43
C ALA A 485 -25.72 -11.00 -3.99
N ALA A 486 -26.22 -11.05 -2.77
CA ALA A 486 -27.03 -9.98 -2.20
C ALA A 486 -26.52 -9.63 -0.81
N MET A 487 -26.56 -8.35 -0.49
CA MET A 487 -26.26 -7.79 0.82
C MET A 487 -27.41 -6.88 1.22
N ILE A 488 -28.35 -7.45 1.98
CA ILE A 488 -29.51 -6.77 2.57
C ILE A 488 -29.34 -6.85 4.09
N PRO A 489 -29.05 -5.73 4.78
CA PRO A 489 -28.75 -5.73 6.21
C PRO A 489 -29.80 -6.49 7.04
N SER A 490 -29.34 -7.35 7.94
CA SER A 490 -30.18 -8.18 8.84
C SER A 490 -31.10 -9.21 8.17
N GLU A 491 -31.10 -9.32 6.85
CA GLU A 491 -31.96 -10.26 6.12
C GLU A 491 -31.16 -11.26 5.30
N LEU A 492 -30.26 -10.75 4.46
CA LEU A 492 -29.45 -11.56 3.57
C LEU A 492 -28.04 -11.00 3.53
N GLU A 493 -27.17 -11.58 4.35
CA GLU A 493 -25.76 -11.22 4.44
C GLU A 493 -24.87 -12.43 4.14
N PRO A 494 -23.61 -12.21 3.70
CA PRO A 494 -22.65 -13.28 3.54
C PRO A 494 -22.45 -14.07 4.85
N GLN A 495 -22.28 -15.38 4.74
CA GLN A 495 -21.95 -16.22 5.88
C GLN A 495 -20.58 -15.82 6.46
N ILE A 496 -20.53 -15.65 7.78
CA ILE A 496 -19.33 -15.28 8.52
C ILE A 496 -18.87 -16.48 9.33
N THR A 497 -17.57 -16.77 9.29
CA THR A 497 -16.94 -17.82 10.10
C THR A 497 -15.90 -17.24 11.08
N GLU A 498 -15.37 -18.08 11.97
CA GLU A 498 -14.32 -17.72 12.93
C GLU A 498 -12.90 -17.66 12.32
N LYS A 499 -12.75 -18.04 11.04
CA LYS A 499 -11.46 -17.97 10.33
C LYS A 499 -11.04 -16.52 10.08
N SER A 500 -9.77 -16.32 9.73
CA SER A 500 -9.31 -14.99 9.30
C SER A 500 -10.02 -14.54 8.01
N ILE A 501 -10.14 -13.24 7.79
CA ILE A 501 -10.84 -12.73 6.60
C ILE A 501 -10.24 -13.24 5.28
N LEU A 502 -8.92 -13.41 5.21
CA LEU A 502 -8.28 -13.89 3.99
C LEU A 502 -8.62 -15.37 3.73
N GLU A 503 -8.62 -16.20 4.77
CA GLU A 503 -9.03 -17.60 4.67
C GLU A 503 -10.50 -17.72 4.24
N GLN A 504 -11.39 -16.87 4.77
CA GLN A 504 -12.80 -16.90 4.39
C GLN A 504 -13.02 -16.60 2.90
N ILE A 505 -12.33 -15.59 2.35
CA ILE A 505 -12.41 -15.29 0.91
C ILE A 505 -11.70 -16.37 0.09
N PHE A 506 -10.59 -16.93 0.59
CA PHE A 506 -9.90 -18.05 -0.05
C PHE A 506 -10.80 -19.28 -0.13
N ASP A 507 -11.54 -19.62 0.91
CA ASP A 507 -12.48 -20.75 0.92
C ASP A 507 -13.58 -20.60 -0.15
N ILE A 508 -14.02 -19.35 -0.44
CA ILE A 508 -14.99 -19.07 -1.50
C ILE A 508 -14.36 -19.17 -2.89
N THR A 509 -13.14 -18.66 -3.05
CA THR A 509 -12.51 -18.46 -4.37
C THR A 509 -11.66 -19.63 -4.84
N GLY A 510 -11.11 -20.42 -3.92
CA GLY A 510 -10.09 -21.45 -4.19
C GLY A 510 -8.75 -20.90 -4.68
N ASP A 511 -8.58 -19.57 -4.79
CA ASP A 511 -7.38 -18.91 -5.30
C ASP A 511 -6.97 -17.75 -4.39
N ILE A 512 -5.83 -17.88 -3.74
CA ILE A 512 -5.31 -16.89 -2.79
C ILE A 512 -5.04 -15.53 -3.45
N HIS A 513 -4.64 -15.50 -4.72
CA HIS A 513 -4.40 -14.25 -5.45
C HIS A 513 -5.70 -13.52 -5.73
N LEU A 514 -6.72 -14.27 -6.14
CA LEU A 514 -8.06 -13.72 -6.31
C LEU A 514 -8.63 -13.23 -4.97
N ALA A 515 -8.42 -13.97 -3.87
CA ALA A 515 -8.88 -13.56 -2.55
C ALA A 515 -8.30 -12.21 -2.10
N VAL A 516 -6.99 -12.04 -2.26
CA VAL A 516 -6.31 -10.77 -1.98
C VAL A 516 -6.80 -9.66 -2.93
N GLU A 517 -6.98 -9.95 -4.22
CA GLU A 517 -7.49 -9.00 -5.20
C GLU A 517 -8.89 -8.48 -4.81
N VAL A 518 -9.80 -9.39 -4.44
CA VAL A 518 -11.17 -9.05 -4.04
C VAL A 518 -11.19 -8.21 -2.77
N LEU A 519 -10.40 -8.56 -1.75
CA LEU A 519 -10.23 -7.74 -0.55
C LEU A 519 -9.70 -6.34 -0.89
N ASN A 520 -8.72 -6.24 -1.78
CA ASN A 520 -8.16 -4.97 -2.24
C ASN A 520 -9.18 -4.09 -2.99
N ARG A 521 -10.03 -4.71 -3.81
CA ARG A 521 -11.13 -4.04 -4.54
C ARG A 521 -12.21 -3.54 -3.58
N ALA A 522 -12.54 -4.31 -2.54
CA ALA A 522 -13.43 -3.88 -1.48
C ALA A 522 -12.81 -2.84 -0.51
N GLY A 523 -11.54 -2.48 -0.70
CA GLY A 523 -10.85 -1.47 0.10
C GLY A 523 -10.17 -1.99 1.36
N ILE A 524 -10.05 -3.31 1.54
CA ILE A 524 -9.26 -3.95 2.60
C ILE A 524 -7.88 -4.28 2.02
N SER A 525 -7.03 -3.25 1.91
CA SER A 525 -5.69 -3.38 1.30
C SER A 525 -4.54 -3.49 2.30
N ASP A 526 -4.84 -3.51 3.60
CA ASP A 526 -3.83 -3.70 4.62
C ASP A 526 -3.62 -5.19 4.91
N ALA A 527 -2.42 -5.68 4.61
CA ALA A 527 -2.07 -7.08 4.84
C ALA A 527 -2.12 -7.47 6.33
N VAL A 528 -2.00 -6.50 7.25
CA VAL A 528 -2.20 -6.76 8.69
C VAL A 528 -3.63 -7.24 8.96
N LEU A 529 -4.61 -6.75 8.22
CA LEU A 529 -6.01 -7.14 8.38
C LEU A 529 -6.28 -8.54 7.84
N TYR A 530 -5.46 -9.07 6.93
CA TYR A 530 -5.70 -10.39 6.33
C TYR A 530 -5.76 -11.53 7.36
N ARG A 531 -5.05 -11.39 8.48
CA ARG A 531 -5.10 -12.34 9.61
C ARG A 531 -6.19 -12.04 10.64
N ALA A 532 -6.86 -10.89 10.55
CA ALA A 532 -7.89 -10.51 11.49
C ALA A 532 -9.13 -11.37 11.29
N ARG A 533 -9.86 -11.64 12.37
CA ARG A 533 -11.19 -12.25 12.35
C ARG A 533 -12.25 -11.17 12.15
N PHE A 534 -13.43 -11.57 11.69
CA PHE A 534 -14.52 -10.63 11.41
C PHE A 534 -14.90 -9.78 12.63
N ASN A 535 -14.89 -10.36 13.84
CA ASN A 535 -15.22 -9.64 15.08
C ASN A 535 -14.16 -8.61 15.51
N GLU A 536 -12.91 -8.75 15.06
CA GLU A 536 -11.79 -7.82 15.32
C GLU A 536 -11.81 -6.60 14.39
N LEU A 537 -12.67 -6.60 13.37
CA LEU A 537 -12.80 -5.51 12.41
C LEU A 537 -13.67 -4.35 12.96
N SER A 538 -13.34 -3.13 12.55
CA SER A 538 -14.24 -1.98 12.73
C SER A 538 -15.52 -2.14 11.91
N THR A 539 -16.59 -1.42 12.25
CA THR A 539 -17.88 -1.48 11.53
C THR A 539 -17.70 -1.24 10.02
N GLY A 540 -16.94 -0.22 9.62
CA GLY A 540 -16.67 0.04 8.21
C GLY A 540 -15.76 -1.00 7.54
N GLN A 541 -14.92 -1.73 8.29
CA GLN A 541 -14.16 -2.87 7.77
C GLN A 541 -15.05 -4.10 7.58
N LYS A 542 -16.01 -4.33 8.49
CA LYS A 542 -17.02 -5.41 8.38
C LYS A 542 -17.88 -5.26 7.12
N GLU A 543 -18.37 -4.05 6.85
CA GLU A 543 -19.16 -3.78 5.64
C GLU A 543 -18.36 -4.03 4.36
N ARG A 544 -17.10 -3.57 4.31
CA ARG A 544 -16.20 -3.87 3.19
C ARG A 544 -15.91 -5.37 3.04
N PHE A 545 -15.79 -6.10 4.15
CA PHE A 545 -15.60 -7.54 4.10
C PHE A 545 -16.82 -8.26 3.53
N LYS A 546 -18.05 -7.87 3.91
CA LYS A 546 -19.28 -8.41 3.33
C LYS A 546 -19.32 -8.17 1.81
N LEU A 547 -18.97 -6.97 1.36
CA LEU A 547 -18.83 -6.66 -0.07
C LEU A 547 -17.79 -7.56 -0.77
N ALA A 548 -16.64 -7.76 -0.14
CA ALA A 548 -15.62 -8.67 -0.64
C ALA A 548 -16.17 -10.11 -0.76
N ALA A 549 -16.88 -10.61 0.24
CA ALA A 549 -17.49 -11.94 0.22
C ALA A 549 -18.55 -12.10 -0.88
N CYS A 550 -19.33 -11.06 -1.18
CA CYS A 550 -20.24 -11.04 -2.32
C CYS A 550 -19.48 -11.11 -3.65
N LEU A 551 -18.45 -10.27 -3.82
CA LEU A 551 -17.63 -10.25 -5.04
C LEU A 551 -16.84 -11.55 -5.24
N ALA A 552 -16.41 -12.20 -4.16
CA ALA A 552 -15.68 -13.47 -4.20
C ALA A 552 -16.46 -14.59 -4.91
N LYS A 553 -17.80 -14.54 -4.84
CA LYS A 553 -18.69 -15.49 -5.52
C LYS A 553 -18.78 -15.30 -7.03
N LYS A 554 -18.14 -14.25 -7.59
CA LYS A 554 -18.22 -13.89 -9.02
C LYS A 554 -19.65 -13.89 -9.56
N PRO A 555 -20.57 -13.12 -8.94
CA PRO A 555 -21.99 -13.18 -9.28
C PRO A 555 -22.29 -12.55 -10.63
N SER A 556 -23.25 -13.09 -11.37
CA SER A 556 -23.84 -12.45 -12.55
C SER A 556 -24.66 -11.22 -12.19
N LEU A 557 -25.30 -11.26 -11.01
CA LEU A 557 -26.11 -10.18 -10.43
C LEU A 557 -25.69 -9.92 -8.99
N MET A 558 -25.29 -8.69 -8.69
CA MET A 558 -24.96 -8.24 -7.35
C MET A 558 -25.97 -7.18 -6.88
N LEU A 559 -26.58 -7.42 -5.71
CA LEU A 559 -27.52 -6.50 -5.06
C LEU A 559 -26.91 -6.00 -3.75
N VAL A 560 -26.86 -4.69 -3.55
CA VAL A 560 -26.30 -4.10 -2.33
C VAL A 560 -27.23 -3.03 -1.78
N ASP A 561 -27.67 -3.18 -0.52
CA ASP A 561 -28.52 -2.22 0.17
C ASP A 561 -27.72 -1.38 1.16
N GLU A 562 -27.61 -0.07 0.89
CA GLU A 562 -26.95 0.93 1.74
C GLU A 562 -25.54 0.52 2.23
N PHE A 563 -24.77 -0.16 1.36
CA PHE A 563 -23.46 -0.74 1.71
C PHE A 563 -22.40 0.26 2.23
N ALA A 564 -22.61 1.55 1.98
CA ALA A 564 -21.72 2.61 2.38
C ALA A 564 -22.22 3.38 3.62
N ALA A 565 -23.32 3.00 4.26
CA ALA A 565 -23.93 3.75 5.36
C ALA A 565 -22.98 3.97 6.56
N HIS A 566 -22.08 3.02 6.82
CA HIS A 566 -21.11 3.07 7.93
C HIS A 566 -19.70 3.48 7.52
N LEU A 567 -19.51 3.99 6.29
CA LEU A 567 -18.21 4.44 5.78
C LEU A 567 -18.14 5.96 5.82
N ASP A 568 -16.98 6.50 6.18
CA ASP A 568 -16.68 7.92 5.96
C ASP A 568 -16.77 8.27 4.47
N GLU A 569 -17.00 9.55 4.16
CA GLU A 569 -17.23 10.02 2.78
C GLU A 569 -16.14 9.59 1.80
N MET A 570 -14.87 9.75 2.17
CA MET A 570 -13.75 9.44 1.30
C MET A 570 -13.62 7.93 1.06
N THR A 571 -13.77 7.12 2.11
CA THR A 571 -13.76 5.66 1.99
C THR A 571 -14.95 5.15 1.17
N ALA A 572 -16.15 5.69 1.39
CA ALA A 572 -17.36 5.33 0.64
C ALA A 572 -17.16 5.54 -0.87
N VAL A 573 -16.64 6.70 -1.27
CA VAL A 573 -16.34 7.01 -2.68
C VAL A 573 -15.31 6.05 -3.27
N ARG A 574 -14.23 5.74 -2.54
CA ARG A 574 -13.18 4.82 -3.01
C ARG A 574 -13.73 3.40 -3.23
N VAL A 575 -14.50 2.89 -2.27
CA VAL A 575 -15.10 1.55 -2.35
C VAL A 575 -16.11 1.50 -3.49
N ALA A 576 -17.01 2.47 -3.59
CA ALA A 576 -18.01 2.55 -4.66
C ALA A 576 -17.36 2.58 -6.05
N ARG A 577 -16.32 3.41 -6.24
CA ARG A 577 -15.58 3.49 -7.51
C ARG A 577 -14.94 2.15 -7.87
N LYS A 578 -14.23 1.52 -6.93
CA LYS A 578 -13.56 0.23 -7.18
C LYS A 578 -14.55 -0.90 -7.47
N ILE A 579 -15.70 -0.92 -6.80
CA ILE A 579 -16.77 -1.90 -7.05
C ILE A 579 -17.37 -1.67 -8.44
N SER A 580 -17.62 -0.42 -8.83
CA SER A 580 -18.11 -0.08 -10.18
C SER A 580 -17.12 -0.47 -11.27
N GLU A 581 -15.83 -0.10 -11.12
CA GLU A 581 -14.75 -0.52 -12.02
C GLU A 581 -14.72 -2.03 -12.18
N LEU A 582 -14.73 -2.78 -11.07
CA LEU A 582 -14.71 -4.23 -11.10
C LEU A 582 -15.98 -4.82 -11.75
N ALA A 583 -17.16 -4.30 -11.43
CA ALA A 583 -18.41 -4.77 -12.00
C ALA A 583 -18.43 -4.58 -13.53
N ARG A 584 -17.93 -3.44 -14.02
CA ARG A 584 -17.80 -3.17 -15.47
C ARG A 584 -16.78 -4.09 -16.13
N GLU A 585 -15.57 -4.20 -15.55
CA GLU A 585 -14.51 -5.09 -16.05
C GLU A 585 -14.99 -6.55 -16.13
N ALA A 586 -15.73 -6.99 -15.11
CA ALA A 586 -16.19 -8.36 -14.98
C ALA A 586 -17.55 -8.65 -15.64
N LYS A 587 -18.26 -7.62 -16.13
CA LYS A 587 -19.63 -7.71 -16.69
C LYS A 587 -20.70 -8.16 -15.68
N ILE A 588 -20.55 -7.76 -14.42
CA ILE A 588 -21.54 -7.97 -13.35
C ILE A 588 -22.65 -6.94 -13.52
N THR A 589 -23.92 -7.38 -13.50
CA THR A 589 -25.04 -6.44 -13.28
C THR A 589 -25.08 -6.06 -11.81
N LEU A 590 -24.96 -4.76 -11.49
CA LEU A 590 -24.94 -4.25 -10.12
C LEU A 590 -26.17 -3.39 -9.86
N ILE A 591 -26.95 -3.72 -8.83
CA ILE A 591 -28.04 -2.88 -8.34
C ILE A 591 -27.68 -2.41 -6.94
N ALA A 592 -27.43 -1.12 -6.80
CA ALA A 592 -27.01 -0.50 -5.54
C ALA A 592 -28.08 0.47 -5.03
N VAL A 593 -28.62 0.19 -3.84
CA VAL A 593 -29.51 1.12 -3.14
C VAL A 593 -28.66 2.07 -2.31
N THR A 594 -28.84 3.37 -2.54
CA THR A 594 -28.25 4.40 -1.67
C THR A 594 -28.95 5.74 -1.83
N HIS A 595 -28.94 6.55 -0.78
CA HIS A 595 -29.35 7.96 -0.81
C HIS A 595 -28.16 8.94 -0.85
N ARG A 596 -26.92 8.44 -0.78
CA ARG A 596 -25.70 9.24 -0.72
C ARG A 596 -25.26 9.68 -2.12
N LYS A 597 -25.32 10.98 -2.42
CA LYS A 597 -24.98 11.54 -3.75
C LYS A 597 -23.55 11.21 -4.17
N GLU A 598 -22.63 11.26 -3.23
CA GLU A 598 -21.23 10.93 -3.43
C GLU A 598 -21.05 9.44 -3.83
N VAL A 599 -21.83 8.53 -3.27
CA VAL A 599 -21.76 7.10 -3.64
C VAL A 599 -22.33 6.89 -5.03
N ILE A 600 -23.47 7.52 -5.34
CA ILE A 600 -24.10 7.46 -6.67
C ILE A 600 -23.13 7.96 -7.74
N ASN A 601 -22.55 9.15 -7.53
CA ASN A 601 -21.60 9.72 -8.48
C ASN A 601 -20.33 8.86 -8.63
N ALA A 602 -19.93 8.12 -7.59
CA ALA A 602 -18.73 7.27 -7.60
C ALA A 602 -18.97 5.97 -8.35
N LEU A 603 -20.18 5.43 -8.20
CA LEU A 603 -20.65 4.28 -8.97
C LEU A 603 -20.77 4.63 -10.45
N SER A 604 -21.06 5.90 -10.78
CA SER A 604 -21.32 6.36 -12.15
C SER A 604 -22.33 5.43 -12.84
N PRO A 605 -23.53 5.25 -12.28
CA PRO A 605 -24.50 4.27 -12.75
C PRO A 605 -24.95 4.58 -14.17
N ASP A 606 -25.28 3.53 -14.91
CA ASP A 606 -25.87 3.65 -16.24
C ASP A 606 -27.32 4.16 -16.14
N ARG A 607 -28.03 3.83 -15.05
CA ARG A 607 -29.40 4.27 -14.77
C ARG A 607 -29.63 4.56 -13.30
N ILE A 608 -30.47 5.56 -13.03
CA ILE A 608 -30.95 5.88 -11.69
C ILE A 608 -32.46 5.63 -11.63
N LEU A 609 -32.88 4.75 -10.73
CA LEU A 609 -34.27 4.43 -10.46
C LEU A 609 -34.72 5.09 -9.15
N TYR A 610 -35.78 5.88 -9.22
CA TYR A 610 -36.44 6.46 -8.08
C TYR A 610 -37.58 5.57 -7.61
N VAL A 611 -37.49 5.08 -6.38
CA VAL A 611 -38.53 4.26 -5.75
C VAL A 611 -39.22 5.09 -4.68
N GLY A 612 -40.51 5.37 -4.85
CA GLY A 612 -41.29 6.12 -3.88
C GLY A 612 -42.75 6.34 -4.25
N TYR A 613 -43.55 6.65 -3.23
CA TYR A 613 -45.01 6.88 -3.34
C TYR A 613 -45.78 5.76 -4.08
N GLY A 614 -45.27 4.53 -4.03
CA GLY A 614 -45.85 3.38 -4.70
C GLY A 614 -45.41 3.19 -6.15
N GLY A 615 -44.48 3.98 -6.70
CA GLY A 615 -43.97 3.82 -8.06
C GLY A 615 -42.47 3.56 -8.12
N VAL A 616 -42.01 3.08 -9.29
CA VAL A 616 -40.59 3.06 -9.68
C VAL A 616 -40.48 3.83 -10.98
N THR A 617 -39.76 4.94 -10.98
CA THR A 617 -39.56 5.79 -12.16
C THR A 617 -38.08 5.97 -12.46
N GLU A 618 -37.75 6.15 -13.73
CA GLU A 618 -36.38 6.44 -14.16
C GLU A 618 -36.12 7.96 -14.09
N SER A 619 -34.87 8.35 -13.80
CA SER A 619 -34.44 9.73 -14.01
C SER A 619 -34.59 10.09 -15.50
N PRO A 620 -35.13 11.27 -15.86
CA PRO A 620 -35.08 11.75 -17.22
C PRO A 620 -33.64 11.95 -17.72
#